data_AF-A0A7C7Q330-F1
#
_entry.id   AF-A0A7C7Q330-F1
#
_cell.length_a   1.000
_cell.length_b   1.000
_cell.length_c   1.000
_cell.angle_alpha   90.00
_cell.angle_beta   90.00
_cell.angle_gamma   90.00
#
_symmetry.space_group_name_H-M   'P 1'
#
loop_
_entity.id
_entity.type
_entity.pdbx_description
1 polymer ?
#
loop_
_entity_poly.entity_id
_entity_poly.type
_entity_poly.pdbx_seq_one_letter_code
_entity_poly.pdbx_strand_id
1 'polypeptide(L)'
;MTPTYESRLADKQALFIKREVMPRLATVDSIVFDIDGVIVDVSESFRVVICEAVRIYAEQVLKWDVDVALLTPDETELFKRAGGFNSDWDLVQAAMLFYLFKGVRHGVKKASALRKLPPHLEDFTMEIARAGGGLENAERV
;
A
#
# COMPACT_ATOMS: atom_id res chain seq x y z
N MET A 1 25.49 -8.41 0.70
CA MET A 1 25.72 -9.26 1.89
C MET A 1 24.36 -9.46 2.55
N THR A 2 23.86 -10.68 2.65
CA THR A 2 22.57 -10.93 3.31
C THR A 2 22.77 -10.78 4.83
N PRO A 3 21.96 -9.99 5.55
CA PRO A 3 22.12 -9.83 6.99
C PRO A 3 21.81 -11.15 7.71
N THR A 4 22.64 -11.51 8.69
CA THR A 4 22.44 -12.71 9.51
C THR A 4 21.81 -12.34 10.84
N TYR A 5 20.67 -12.97 11.16
CA TYR A 5 19.93 -12.73 12.40
C TYR A 5 20.07 -13.91 13.37
N GLU A 6 20.02 -13.62 14.67
CA GLU A 6 19.77 -14.60 15.73
C GLU A 6 18.36 -14.41 16.28
N SER A 7 17.63 -15.51 16.45
CA SER A 7 16.34 -15.54 17.11
C SER A 7 16.50 -16.00 18.56
N ARG A 8 15.86 -15.29 19.49
CA ARG A 8 15.66 -15.75 20.87
C ARG A 8 14.18 -15.88 21.15
N LEU A 9 13.79 -17.02 21.71
CA LEU A 9 12.40 -17.31 22.10
C LEU A 9 12.21 -16.92 23.56
N ALA A 10 11.27 -16.01 23.82
CA ALA A 10 10.64 -15.86 25.12
C ALA A 10 9.15 -16.15 24.92
N ASP A 11 8.62 -17.16 25.62
CA ASP A 11 7.20 -17.51 25.70
C ASP A 11 6.38 -17.23 24.42
N LYS A 12 6.76 -17.91 23.32
CA LYS A 12 6.10 -17.92 21.98
C LYS A 12 6.34 -16.72 21.06
N GLN A 13 7.17 -15.74 21.41
CA GLN A 13 7.56 -14.67 20.48
C GLN A 13 9.07 -14.68 20.23
N ALA A 14 9.45 -14.54 18.95
CA ALA A 14 10.84 -14.54 18.51
C ALA A 14 11.32 -13.09 18.31
N LEU A 15 12.35 -12.70 19.05
CA LEU A 15 13.05 -11.44 18.83
C LEU A 15 14.16 -11.65 17.79
N PHE A 16 14.12 -10.90 16.69
CA PHE A 16 15.15 -10.94 15.66
C PHE A 16 16.22 -9.88 15.91
N ILE A 17 17.45 -10.32 16.12
CA ILE A 17 18.59 -9.42 16.38
C ILE A 17 19.63 -9.63 15.30
N LYS A 18 20.10 -8.54 14.69
CA LYS A 18 21.28 -8.59 13.81
C LYS A 18 22.48 -9.06 14.61
N ARG A 19 23.16 -10.13 14.17
CA ARG A 19 24.30 -10.73 14.91
C ARG A 19 25.38 -9.72 15.31
N GLU A 20 25.67 -8.76 14.44
CA GLU A 20 26.68 -7.71 14.67
C GLU A 20 26.32 -6.75 15.81
N VAL A 21 25.03 -6.60 16.15
CA VAL A 21 24.55 -5.72 17.22
C VAL A 21 24.52 -6.46 18.57
N MET A 22 24.53 -7.80 18.55
CA MET A 22 24.40 -8.63 19.75
C MET A 22 25.41 -8.29 20.87
N PRO A 23 26.71 -8.06 20.60
CA PRO A 23 27.67 -7.71 21.65
C PRO A 23 27.38 -6.35 22.31
N ARG A 24 26.73 -5.44 21.59
CA ARG A 24 26.42 -4.07 22.07
C ARG A 24 25.12 -4.00 22.86
N LEU A 25 24.22 -4.97 22.69
CA LEU A 25 22.95 -5.01 23.44
C LEU A 25 23.16 -5.09 24.95
N ALA A 26 24.23 -5.75 25.40
CA ALA A 26 24.55 -5.86 26.83
C ALA A 26 25.14 -4.56 27.43
N THR A 27 25.48 -3.57 26.60
CA THR A 27 26.18 -2.35 27.01
C THR A 27 25.37 -1.07 26.77
N VAL A 28 24.12 -1.17 26.35
CA VAL A 28 23.23 -0.02 26.15
C VAL A 28 22.27 0.13 27.32
N ASP A 29 22.07 1.37 27.75
CA ASP A 29 21.13 1.68 28.84
C ASP A 29 19.67 1.74 28.36
N SER A 30 19.44 1.81 27.05
CA SER A 30 18.11 1.98 26.46
C SER A 30 18.01 1.39 25.05
N ILE A 31 16.83 0.88 24.73
CA ILE A 31 16.46 0.38 23.41
C ILE A 31 15.17 1.09 22.99
N VAL A 32 15.17 1.68 21.79
CA VAL A 32 13.98 2.30 21.20
C VAL A 32 13.45 1.36 20.14
N PHE A 33 12.15 1.07 20.22
CA PHE A 33 11.45 0.24 19.26
C PHE A 33 10.49 1.12 18.46
N ASP A 34 10.49 0.92 17.15
CA ASP A 34 9.36 1.32 16.33
C ASP A 34 8.16 0.40 16.62
N ILE A 35 6.97 0.81 16.22
CA ILE A 35 5.74 0.03 16.43
C ILE A 35 5.50 -0.87 15.22
N ASP A 36 5.27 -0.25 14.06
CA ASP A 36 4.77 -0.94 12.88
C ASP A 36 5.88 -1.76 12.21
N GLY A 37 5.67 -3.07 12.09
CA GLY A 37 6.66 -3.99 11.54
C GLY A 37 7.83 -4.32 12.47
N VAL A 38 7.83 -3.82 13.72
CA VAL A 38 8.81 -4.16 14.76
C VAL A 38 8.14 -4.81 15.96
N ILE A 39 7.20 -4.11 16.61
CA ILE A 39 6.41 -4.67 17.72
C ILE A 39 5.12 -5.30 17.20
N VAL A 40 4.48 -4.65 16.23
CA VAL A 40 3.19 -5.07 15.66
C VAL A 40 3.41 -5.61 14.25
N ASP A 41 2.90 -6.82 14.00
CA ASP A 41 2.80 -7.35 12.64
C ASP A 41 1.69 -6.61 11.88
N VAL A 42 2.09 -5.83 10.88
CA VAL A 42 1.21 -5.01 10.04
C VAL A 42 1.01 -5.62 8.64
N SER A 43 1.41 -6.88 8.44
CA SER A 43 1.34 -7.57 7.14
C SER A 43 -0.07 -7.57 6.54
N GLU A 44 -1.09 -7.72 7.39
CA GLU A 44 -2.53 -7.71 7.03
C GLU A 44 -3.26 -6.41 7.41
N SER A 45 -2.54 -5.31 7.65
CA SER A 45 -3.13 -4.03 8.10
C SER A 45 -3.33 -3.03 6.94
N PHE A 46 -2.54 -1.95 6.88
CA PHE A 46 -2.75 -0.77 6.03
C PHE A 46 -3.11 -1.09 4.57
N ARG A 47 -2.33 -1.97 3.92
CA ARG A 47 -2.54 -2.32 2.51
C ARG A 47 -3.87 -3.03 2.28
N VAL A 48 -4.31 -3.87 3.21
CA VAL A 48 -5.61 -4.54 3.15
C VAL A 48 -6.73 -3.53 3.38
N VAL A 49 -6.58 -2.65 4.37
CA VAL A 49 -7.59 -1.62 4.68
C VAL A 49 -7.75 -0.61 3.54
N ILE A 50 -6.66 -0.23 2.86
CA ILE A 50 -6.71 0.59 1.64
C ILE A 50 -7.60 -0.07 0.58
N CYS A 51 -7.36 -1.35 0.29
CA CYS A 51 -8.15 -2.11 -0.70
C CYS A 51 -9.63 -2.18 -0.30
N GLU A 52 -9.91 -2.43 0.98
CA GLU A 52 -11.28 -2.44 1.50
C GLU A 52 -11.95 -1.07 1.42
N ALA A 53 -11.22 0.01 1.70
CA ALA A 53 -11.74 1.37 1.57
C ALA A 53 -12.12 1.69 0.11
N VAL A 54 -11.26 1.34 -0.85
CA VAL A 54 -11.54 1.46 -2.29
C VAL A 54 -12.78 0.64 -2.67
N ARG A 55 -12.87 -0.62 -2.22
CA ARG A 55 -14.00 -1.52 -2.50
C ARG A 55 -15.31 -0.96 -1.93
N ILE A 56 -15.32 -0.62 -0.64
CA ILE A 56 -16.49 -0.07 0.07
C ILE A 56 -16.96 1.22 -0.60
N TYR A 57 -16.04 2.12 -0.96
CA TYR A 57 -16.41 3.37 -1.61
C TYR A 57 -17.04 3.11 -2.99
N ALA A 58 -16.45 2.24 -3.81
CA ALA A 58 -17.00 1.89 -5.12
C ALA A 58 -18.40 1.24 -5.02
N GLU A 59 -18.60 0.30 -4.11
CA GLU A 59 -19.89 -0.39 -3.92
C GLU A 59 -20.94 0.51 -3.28
N GLN A 60 -20.60 1.14 -2.16
CA GLN A 60 -21.59 1.78 -1.30
C GLN A 60 -21.86 3.23 -1.70
N VAL A 61 -20.85 3.96 -2.16
CA VAL A 61 -20.99 5.36 -2.56
C VAL A 61 -21.31 5.46 -4.05
N LEU A 62 -20.50 4.83 -4.91
CA LEU A 62 -20.66 4.94 -6.36
C LEU A 62 -21.67 3.96 -6.96
N LYS A 63 -22.13 2.97 -6.18
CA LYS A 63 -23.09 1.93 -6.60
C LYS A 63 -22.60 1.13 -7.81
N TRP A 64 -21.31 0.77 -7.81
CA TRP A 64 -20.69 -0.06 -8.84
C TRP A 64 -20.85 -1.56 -8.56
N ASP A 65 -20.78 -2.38 -9.62
CA ASP A 65 -20.72 -3.84 -9.53
C ASP A 65 -19.26 -4.27 -9.30
N VAL A 66 -18.88 -4.53 -8.06
CA VAL A 66 -17.51 -4.89 -7.68
C VAL A 66 -17.39 -6.41 -7.56
N ASP A 67 -17.35 -7.06 -8.73
CA ASP A 67 -17.25 -8.52 -8.87
C ASP A 67 -15.82 -9.07 -8.71
N VAL A 68 -14.82 -8.19 -8.72
CA VAL A 68 -13.41 -8.46 -8.45
C VAL A 68 -12.79 -7.29 -7.68
N ALA A 69 -11.71 -7.54 -6.94
CA ALA A 69 -10.98 -6.49 -6.25
C ALA A 69 -10.50 -5.42 -7.25
N LEU A 70 -10.88 -4.16 -7.03
CA LEU A 70 -10.37 -3.04 -7.84
C LEU A 70 -8.88 -2.87 -7.61
N LEU A 71 -8.41 -2.93 -6.37
CA LEU A 71 -7.00 -2.79 -6.00
C LEU A 71 -6.59 -3.96 -5.09
N THR A 72 -5.38 -4.48 -5.28
CA THR A 72 -4.78 -5.53 -4.43
C THR A 72 -3.68 -4.95 -3.53
N PRO A 73 -3.33 -5.62 -2.41
CA PRO A 73 -2.25 -5.16 -1.52
C PRO A 73 -0.91 -4.93 -2.23
N ASP A 74 -0.55 -5.79 -3.19
CA ASP A 74 0.69 -5.64 -3.96
C ASP A 74 0.62 -4.45 -4.93
N GLU A 75 -0.54 -4.16 -5.52
CA GLU A 75 -0.74 -2.99 -6.38
C GLU A 75 -0.68 -1.67 -5.60
N THR A 76 -0.91 -1.65 -4.28
CA THR A 76 -0.70 -0.44 -3.46
C THR A 76 0.76 0.04 -3.49
N GLU A 77 1.69 -0.87 -3.73
CA GLU A 77 3.12 -0.56 -3.81
C GLU A 77 3.46 0.27 -5.06
N LEU A 78 2.66 0.19 -6.12
CA LEU A 78 2.84 1.02 -7.32
C LEU A 78 2.71 2.51 -6.98
N PHE A 79 1.74 2.87 -6.13
CA PHE A 79 1.58 4.22 -5.64
C PHE A 79 2.72 4.64 -4.72
N LYS A 80 3.14 3.77 -3.78
CA LYS A 80 4.27 4.06 -2.89
C LYS A 80 5.56 4.32 -3.69
N ARG A 81 5.79 3.54 -4.76
CA ARG A 81 6.92 3.73 -5.69
C ARG A 81 6.81 4.97 -6.57
N ALA A 82 5.60 5.43 -6.88
CA ALA A 82 5.41 6.70 -7.57
C ALA A 82 5.83 7.92 -6.73
N GLY A 83 5.99 7.74 -5.41
CA GLY A 83 6.39 8.80 -4.49
C GLY A 83 5.21 9.68 -4.09
N GLY A 84 5.34 10.38 -2.96
CA GLY A 84 4.33 11.34 -2.48
C GLY A 84 3.06 10.74 -1.87
N PHE A 85 2.96 9.41 -1.72
CA PHE A 85 1.81 8.72 -1.11
C PHE A 85 2.10 8.21 0.32
N ASN A 86 2.51 9.13 1.21
CA ASN A 86 2.72 8.78 2.63
C ASN A 86 1.39 8.58 3.39
N SER A 87 0.33 9.28 2.97
CA SER A 87 -1.02 9.17 3.52
C SER A 87 -1.81 8.08 2.80
N ASP A 88 -2.39 7.15 3.55
CA ASP A 88 -3.24 6.10 2.99
C ASP A 88 -4.56 6.67 2.43
N TRP A 89 -5.03 7.80 2.96
CA TRP A 89 -6.18 8.53 2.41
C TRP A 89 -5.89 9.05 1.01
N ASP A 90 -4.68 9.54 0.76
CA ASP A 90 -4.28 10.06 -0.54
C ASP A 90 -4.18 8.94 -1.57
N LEU A 91 -3.69 7.78 -1.15
CA LEU A 91 -3.61 6.59 -1.99
C LEU A 91 -5.01 6.08 -2.34
N VAL A 92 -5.91 5.96 -1.36
CA VAL A 92 -7.32 5.59 -1.62
C VAL A 92 -7.98 6.57 -2.59
N GLN A 93 -7.77 7.88 -2.40
CA GLN A 93 -8.30 8.89 -3.31
C GLN A 93 -7.76 8.76 -4.72
N ALA A 94 -6.44 8.64 -4.91
CA ALA A 94 -5.83 8.49 -6.22
C ALA A 94 -6.30 7.20 -6.93
N ALA A 95 -6.39 6.07 -6.20
CA ALA A 95 -6.93 4.83 -6.76
C ALA A 95 -8.39 4.99 -7.20
N MET A 96 -9.23 5.65 -6.38
CA MET A 96 -10.62 5.91 -6.76
C MET A 96 -10.75 6.86 -7.94
N LEU A 97 -9.93 7.92 -8.01
CA LEU A 97 -9.89 8.85 -9.14
C LEU A 97 -9.54 8.12 -10.45
N PHE A 98 -8.53 7.25 -10.42
CA PHE A 98 -8.17 6.41 -11.56
C PHE A 98 -9.35 5.57 -12.07
N TYR A 99 -10.04 4.85 -11.18
CA TYR A 99 -11.19 4.06 -11.61
C TYR A 99 -12.39 4.91 -12.01
N LEU A 100 -12.62 6.05 -11.36
CA LEU A 100 -13.68 7.01 -11.72
C LEU A 100 -13.47 7.53 -13.14
N PHE A 101 -12.25 7.95 -13.47
CA PHE A 101 -11.88 8.36 -14.81
C PHE A 101 -12.17 7.26 -15.83
N LYS A 102 -11.78 6.01 -15.55
CA LYS A 102 -12.05 4.88 -16.44
C LYS A 102 -13.55 4.62 -16.60
N GLY A 103 -14.31 4.70 -15.52
CA GLY A 103 -15.75 4.51 -15.55
C GLY A 103 -16.48 5.57 -16.36
N VAL A 104 -16.08 6.84 -16.22
CA VAL A 104 -16.61 7.96 -17.02
C VAL A 104 -16.20 7.83 -18.48
N ARG A 105 -14.93 7.56 -18.77
CA ARG A 105 -14.38 7.48 -20.12
C ARG A 105 -14.99 6.36 -20.96
N HIS A 106 -15.22 5.19 -20.36
CA HIS A 106 -15.70 4.00 -21.07
C HIS A 106 -17.18 3.70 -20.84
N GLY A 107 -17.86 4.42 -19.95
CA GLY A 107 -19.27 4.18 -19.60
C GLY A 107 -19.49 2.86 -18.85
N VAL A 108 -18.50 2.40 -18.09
CA VAL A 108 -18.49 1.09 -17.41
C VAL A 108 -18.49 1.28 -15.89
N LYS A 109 -19.26 0.45 -15.18
CA LYS A 109 -19.34 0.45 -13.70
C LYS A 109 -19.02 -0.90 -13.07
N LYS A 110 -18.59 -1.87 -13.87
CA LYS A 110 -18.26 -3.23 -13.42
C LYS A 110 -16.76 -3.36 -13.21
N ALA A 111 -16.32 -3.76 -12.02
CA ALA A 111 -14.91 -3.79 -11.65
C ALA A 111 -14.06 -4.66 -12.58
N SER A 112 -14.54 -5.85 -12.95
CA SER A 112 -13.82 -6.74 -13.85
C SER A 112 -13.63 -6.18 -15.26
N ALA A 113 -14.55 -5.34 -15.72
CA ALA A 113 -14.43 -4.64 -16.98
C ALA A 113 -13.49 -3.42 -16.85
N LEU A 114 -13.62 -2.63 -15.78
CA LEU A 114 -12.71 -1.52 -15.48
C LEU A 114 -11.25 -1.97 -15.42
N ARG A 115 -10.95 -3.12 -14.81
CA ARG A 115 -9.58 -3.66 -14.75
C ARG A 115 -8.97 -3.99 -16.10
N LYS A 116 -9.78 -4.39 -17.09
CA LYS A 116 -9.31 -4.80 -18.42
C LYS A 116 -9.10 -3.63 -19.39
N LEU A 117 -9.81 -2.53 -19.17
CA LEU A 117 -9.76 -1.37 -20.06
C LEU A 117 -8.52 -0.51 -19.78
N PRO A 118 -7.95 0.19 -20.79
CA PRO A 118 -6.89 1.17 -20.56
C PRO A 118 -7.43 2.48 -19.96
N PRO A 119 -6.59 3.31 -19.31
CA PRO A 119 -5.19 3.06 -18.96
C PRO A 119 -5.02 1.96 -17.89
N HIS A 120 -3.84 1.35 -17.81
CA HIS A 120 -3.48 0.41 -16.75
C HIS A 120 -2.91 1.15 -15.53
N LEU A 121 -2.97 0.50 -14.36
CA LEU A 121 -2.61 1.15 -13.10
C LEU A 121 -1.11 1.48 -13.06
N GLU A 122 -0.29 0.63 -13.66
CA GLU A 122 1.15 0.80 -13.82
C GLU A 122 1.47 2.04 -14.68
N ASP A 123 0.73 2.25 -15.77
CA ASP A 123 0.92 3.43 -16.63
C ASP A 123 0.59 4.71 -15.87
N PHE A 124 -0.56 4.71 -15.17
CA PHE A 124 -1.01 5.84 -14.37
C PHE A 124 -0.02 6.19 -13.24
N THR A 125 0.42 5.21 -12.47
CA THR A 125 1.39 5.43 -11.37
C THR A 125 2.78 5.84 -11.89
N MET A 126 3.19 5.36 -13.07
CA MET A 126 4.41 5.81 -13.73
C MET A 126 4.31 7.27 -14.20
N GLU A 127 3.16 7.71 -14.70
CA GLU A 127 2.91 9.10 -15.06
C GLU A 127 2.93 10.03 -13.84
N ILE A 128 2.31 9.61 -12.73
CA ILE A 128 2.40 10.32 -11.45
C ILE A 128 3.86 10.45 -11.01
N ALA A 129 4.65 9.37 -11.09
CA ALA A 129 6.06 9.38 -10.74
C ALA A 129 6.86 10.38 -11.58
N ARG A 130 6.62 10.42 -12.90
CA ARG A 130 7.25 11.37 -13.82
C ARG A 130 6.88 12.83 -13.53
N ALA A 131 5.69 13.06 -12.97
CA ALA A 131 5.21 14.38 -12.55
C ALA A 131 5.72 14.81 -11.16
N GLY A 132 6.42 13.94 -10.43
CA GLY A 132 6.98 14.23 -9.10
C GLY A 132 6.27 13.57 -7.93
N GLY A 133 5.30 12.69 -8.19
CA GLY A 133 4.60 11.91 -7.17
C GLY A 133 3.41 12.62 -6.51
N GLY A 134 2.68 11.90 -5.67
CA GLY A 134 1.63 12.45 -4.82
C GLY A 134 0.27 12.66 -5.48
N LEU A 135 -0.72 12.96 -4.63
CA LEU A 135 -2.13 13.10 -5.03
C LEU A 135 -2.37 14.27 -5.98
N GLU A 136 -1.72 15.42 -5.76
CA GLU A 136 -1.88 16.60 -6.63
C GLU A 136 -1.55 16.28 -8.10
N ASN A 137 -0.52 15.46 -8.32
CA ASN A 137 -0.18 15.01 -9.67
C ASN A 137 -1.17 13.95 -10.17
N ALA A 138 -1.61 13.02 -9.32
CA ALA A 138 -2.63 12.03 -9.66
C ALA A 138 -3.98 12.64 -10.10
N GLU A 139 -4.31 13.84 -9.63
CA GLU A 139 -5.50 14.59 -10.06
C GLU A 139 -5.36 15.22 -11.46
N ARG A 140 -4.13 15.29 -11.99
CA ARG A 140 -3.81 16.00 -13.24
C ARG A 140 -3.53 15.08 -14.44
N VAL A 141 -3.06 13.85 -14.19
CA VAL A 141 -2.82 12.82 -15.22
C VAL A 141 -4.07 11.99 -15.49
#